data_AF-A0A349ELK4-F1
#
_entry.id   AF-A0A349ELK4-F1
#
_cell.length_a   1.000
_cell.length_b   1.000
_cell.length_c   1.000
_cell.angle_alpha   90.00
_cell.angle_beta   90.00
_cell.angle_gamma   90.00
#
_symmetry.space_group_name_H-M   'P 1'
#
loop_
_entity.id
_entity.type
_entity.pdbx_description
1 polymer ?
#
loop_
_entity_poly.entity_id
_entity_poly.type
_entity_poly.pdbx_seq_one_letter_code
_entity_poly.pdbx_strand_id
1 'polypeptide(L)'
;MKKKRNVVWITGFVLALAALTLAACGSGGGGGGVGNSAPVASAGPDQNVTTDALVALDGSGSTDADGDTLTYSWSFVSLPTGSTAELSDATVVNPTFTPDLDGSYVVQLIVNDGTVDSTPDTVT
;
A
#
# COMPACT_ATOMS: atom_id res chain seq x y z
N MET A 1 16.82 -36.00 -0.68
CA MET A 1 17.39 -34.67 -0.97
C MET A 1 16.42 -33.64 -0.42
N LYS A 2 16.75 -32.92 0.67
CA LYS A 2 15.84 -31.93 1.27
C LYS A 2 16.06 -30.61 0.52
N LYS A 3 15.09 -30.18 -0.31
CA LYS A 3 15.09 -28.85 -0.94
C LYS A 3 15.22 -27.82 0.19
N LYS A 4 16.33 -27.09 0.24
CA LYS A 4 16.46 -25.92 1.10
C LYS A 4 15.37 -24.96 0.62
N ARG A 5 14.44 -24.60 1.50
CA ARG A 5 13.43 -23.58 1.22
C ARG A 5 14.16 -22.25 1.39
N ASN A 6 14.38 -21.55 0.29
CA ASN A 6 15.03 -20.24 0.26
C ASN A 6 13.96 -19.21 0.61
N VAL A 7 14.15 -18.53 1.73
CA VAL A 7 13.18 -17.59 2.33
C VAL A 7 13.57 -16.19 1.89
N VAL A 8 12.63 -15.44 1.34
CA VAL A 8 12.80 -14.01 1.06
C VAL A 8 12.56 -13.26 2.36
N TRP A 9 13.53 -12.47 2.80
CA TRP A 9 13.46 -11.73 4.06
C TRP A 9 12.98 -10.32 3.79
N ILE A 10 11.83 -10.01 4.36
CA ILE A 10 11.32 -8.66 4.46
C ILE A 10 11.25 -8.37 5.97
N THR A 11 12.23 -7.64 6.48
CA THR A 11 12.30 -7.31 7.91
C THR A 11 11.95 -5.84 8.11
N GLY A 12 10.89 -5.60 8.88
CA GLY A 12 10.20 -4.33 8.96
C GLY A 12 10.73 -3.32 9.98
N PHE A 13 10.32 -2.07 9.72
CA PHE A 13 10.03 -1.06 10.72
C PHE A 13 9.06 -0.05 10.10
N VAL A 14 7.80 -0.44 9.89
CA VAL A 14 6.76 0.52 9.51
C VAL A 14 6.25 1.19 10.78
N LEU A 15 6.70 2.43 10.99
CA LEU A 15 6.04 3.36 11.89
C LEU A 15 4.74 3.79 11.20
N ALA A 16 3.69 2.96 11.30
CA ALA A 16 2.35 3.40 10.99
C ALA A 16 1.97 4.45 12.03
N LEU A 17 2.19 5.73 11.71
CA LEU A 17 1.64 6.83 12.48
C LEU A 17 0.13 6.85 12.23
N ALA A 18 -0.59 5.97 12.93
CA ALA A 18 -2.03 6.08 13.08
C ALA A 18 -2.29 7.37 13.86
N ALA A 19 -2.55 8.46 13.15
CA ALA A 19 -3.15 9.66 13.72
C ALA A 19 -4.61 9.33 14.08
N LEU A 20 -4.77 8.64 15.22
CA LEU A 20 -6.05 8.41 15.84
C LEU A 20 -6.48 9.70 16.55
N THR A 21 -7.13 10.61 15.83
CA THR A 21 -7.88 11.69 16.49
C THR A 21 -9.27 11.17 16.86
N LEU A 22 -9.34 10.44 17.98
CA LEU A 22 -10.62 10.09 18.59
C LEU A 22 -11.28 11.33 19.20
N ALA A 23 -12.59 11.41 18.97
CA ALA A 23 -13.50 12.52 19.22
C ALA A 23 -13.50 13.11 20.66
N ALA A 24 -13.64 14.43 20.73
CA ALA A 24 -14.29 15.19 21.82
C ALA A 24 -14.54 16.61 21.28
N CYS A 25 -15.64 17.33 21.45
CA CYS A 25 -16.93 17.15 22.11
C CYS A 25 -17.82 18.34 21.65
N GLY A 26 -19.15 18.19 21.60
CA GLY A 26 -20.07 19.32 21.77
C GLY A 26 -20.52 20.08 20.50
N SER A 27 -21.77 19.80 20.11
CA SER A 27 -22.83 20.79 19.83
C SER A 27 -22.45 22.16 19.22
N GLY A 28 -22.89 22.40 17.98
CA GLY A 28 -23.39 23.74 17.61
C GLY A 28 -23.06 24.21 16.19
N GLY A 29 -24.04 24.05 15.30
CA GLY A 29 -24.42 24.99 14.23
C GLY A 29 -23.37 25.75 13.41
N GLY A 30 -23.41 25.53 12.10
CA GLY A 30 -23.30 26.64 11.13
C GLY A 30 -22.10 26.61 10.18
N GLY A 31 -22.32 26.01 8.99
CA GLY A 31 -21.82 26.49 7.70
C GLY A 31 -20.30 26.55 7.45
N GLY A 32 -19.82 25.65 6.59
CA GLY A 32 -18.57 25.86 5.83
C GLY A 32 -17.70 24.62 5.72
N GLY A 33 -18.06 23.67 4.86
CA GLY A 33 -17.23 22.50 4.58
C GLY A 33 -17.44 22.04 3.14
N VAL A 34 -16.80 22.72 2.20
CA VAL A 34 -16.60 22.23 0.83
C VAL A 34 -15.11 22.33 0.52
N GLY A 35 -14.32 21.66 1.34
CA GLY A 35 -12.90 21.41 1.09
C GLY A 35 -12.70 19.90 1.04
N ASN A 36 -11.92 19.44 0.07
CA ASN A 36 -11.56 18.04 -0.11
C ASN A 36 -10.56 17.59 0.97
N SER A 37 -10.80 16.43 1.58
CA SER A 37 -9.86 15.76 2.47
C SER A 37 -8.97 14.84 1.63
N ALA A 38 -7.66 14.81 1.89
CA ALA A 38 -6.79 13.89 1.16
C ALA A 38 -7.09 12.43 1.57
N PRO A 39 -7.06 11.48 0.63
CA PRO A 39 -7.34 10.09 0.92
C PRO A 39 -6.17 9.44 1.67
N VAL A 40 -6.44 8.29 2.28
CA VAL A 40 -5.44 7.49 3.01
C VAL A 40 -5.20 6.19 2.24
N ALA A 41 -3.98 6.03 1.74
CA ALA A 41 -3.54 4.76 1.15
C ALA A 41 -3.31 3.71 2.25
N SER A 42 -3.68 2.46 1.95
CA SER A 42 -3.30 1.29 2.73
C SER A 42 -2.82 0.19 1.78
N ALA A 43 -1.52 -0.10 1.81
CA ALA A 43 -0.86 -1.08 0.94
C ALA A 43 -0.96 -2.53 1.47
N GLY A 44 -1.56 -2.71 2.64
CA GLY A 44 -1.62 -3.98 3.35
C GLY A 44 -0.37 -4.27 4.21
N PRO A 45 -0.36 -5.37 4.96
CA PRO A 45 0.77 -5.75 5.80
C PRO A 45 1.95 -6.30 4.98
N ASP A 46 3.16 -6.09 5.48
CA ASP A 46 4.39 -6.73 4.95
C ASP A 46 4.24 -8.26 4.86
N GLN A 47 4.85 -8.85 3.84
CA GLN A 47 4.70 -10.27 3.53
C GLN A 47 6.03 -11.01 3.61
N ASN A 48 6.00 -12.32 3.84
CA ASN A 48 7.20 -13.14 3.80
C ASN A 48 6.95 -14.37 2.93
N VAL A 49 7.44 -14.30 1.70
CA VAL A 49 7.16 -15.30 0.65
C VAL A 49 8.42 -16.04 0.22
N THR A 50 8.24 -17.03 -0.64
CA THR A 50 9.35 -17.67 -1.35
C THR A 50 9.44 -17.08 -2.75
N THR A 51 10.66 -16.98 -3.28
CA THR A 51 10.91 -16.69 -4.70
C THR A 51 10.06 -17.62 -5.58
N ASP A 52 9.59 -17.12 -6.72
CA ASP A 52 8.64 -17.74 -7.64
C ASP A 52 7.21 -17.98 -7.08
N ALA A 53 6.89 -17.55 -5.85
CA ALA A 53 5.52 -17.58 -5.35
C ALA A 53 4.75 -16.31 -5.75
N LEU A 54 3.53 -16.46 -6.23
CA LEU A 54 2.66 -15.32 -6.53
C LEU A 54 2.36 -14.53 -5.26
N VAL A 55 2.71 -13.25 -5.26
CA VAL A 55 2.38 -12.28 -4.21
C VAL A 55 1.14 -11.51 -4.64
N ALA A 56 0.17 -11.41 -3.74
CA ALA A 56 -1.00 -10.55 -3.91
C ALA A 56 -0.88 -9.35 -2.97
N LEU A 57 -0.99 -8.15 -3.53
CA LEU A 57 -1.06 -6.90 -2.76
C LEU A 57 -2.53 -6.57 -2.50
N ASP A 58 -2.80 -5.85 -1.41
CA ASP A 58 -4.16 -5.53 -0.99
C ASP A 58 -4.28 -4.04 -0.70
N GLY A 59 -4.82 -3.30 -1.68
CA GLY A 59 -5.12 -1.88 -1.56
C GLY A 59 -6.48 -1.58 -0.95
N SER A 60 -7.31 -2.60 -0.71
CA SER A 60 -8.74 -2.44 -0.39
C SER A 60 -9.02 -1.78 0.96
N GLY A 61 -8.00 -1.68 1.82
CA GLY A 61 -8.05 -0.94 3.08
C GLY A 61 -7.91 0.59 2.92
N SER A 62 -7.68 1.09 1.70
CA SER A 62 -7.59 2.53 1.43
C SER A 62 -8.94 3.22 1.61
N THR A 63 -8.93 4.43 2.14
CA THR A 63 -10.17 5.15 2.50
C THR A 63 -10.11 6.61 2.13
N ASP A 64 -11.28 7.16 1.79
CA ASP A 64 -11.50 8.59 1.71
C ASP A 64 -12.54 9.03 2.76
N ALA A 65 -12.33 10.19 3.38
CA ALA A 65 -13.20 10.68 4.46
C ALA A 65 -14.49 11.33 3.93
N ASP A 66 -14.46 11.83 2.71
CA ASP A 66 -15.59 12.48 2.03
C ASP A 66 -16.43 11.46 1.23
N GLY A 67 -15.90 10.24 1.05
CA GLY A 67 -16.54 9.12 0.36
C GLY A 67 -16.30 9.11 -1.15
N ASP A 68 -15.27 9.83 -1.61
CA ASP A 68 -14.92 9.91 -3.01
C ASP A 68 -14.36 8.58 -3.55
N THR A 69 -14.49 8.38 -4.86
CA THR A 69 -14.00 7.16 -5.50
C THR A 69 -12.50 7.21 -5.64
N LEU A 70 -11.82 6.18 -5.15
CA LEU A 70 -10.36 6.08 -5.22
C LEU A 70 -9.86 5.43 -6.51
N THR A 71 -8.82 6.03 -7.06
CA THR A 71 -7.93 5.42 -8.07
C THR A 71 -6.61 5.01 -7.41
N TYR A 72 -5.96 3.99 -7.96
CA TYR A 72 -4.80 3.33 -7.35
C TYR A 72 -3.59 3.46 -8.25
N SER A 73 -2.43 3.68 -7.65
CA SER A 73 -1.15 3.72 -8.35
C SER A 73 -0.09 2.98 -7.54
N TRP A 74 0.21 1.77 -7.97
CA TRP A 74 1.25 0.92 -7.41
C TRP A 74 2.58 1.08 -8.15
N SER A 75 3.70 1.05 -7.43
CA SER A 75 5.03 1.06 -8.05
C SER A 75 6.08 0.39 -7.17
N PHE A 76 7.13 -0.16 -7.80
CA PHE A 76 8.31 -0.60 -7.06
C PHE A 76 9.18 0.60 -6.69
N VAL A 77 9.43 0.77 -5.40
CA VAL A 77 10.41 1.73 -4.86
C VAL A 77 11.81 1.13 -4.91
N SER A 78 11.93 -0.16 -4.60
CA SER A 78 13.18 -0.90 -4.74
C SER A 78 12.94 -2.37 -5.03
N LEU A 79 13.91 -2.95 -5.74
CA LEU A 79 13.96 -4.34 -6.19
C LEU A 79 15.38 -4.86 -5.95
N PRO A 80 15.59 -6.18 -5.80
CA PRO A 80 16.94 -6.76 -5.79
C PRO A 80 17.69 -6.42 -7.09
N THR A 81 19.00 -6.15 -7.01
CA THR A 81 19.81 -5.82 -8.19
C THR A 81 19.75 -6.95 -9.24
N GLY A 82 19.25 -6.63 -10.43
CA GLY A 82 19.06 -7.59 -11.53
C GLY A 82 17.67 -8.23 -11.58
N SER A 83 16.79 -7.91 -10.64
CA SER A 83 15.37 -8.28 -10.69
C SER A 83 14.68 -7.60 -11.87
N THR A 84 13.75 -8.33 -12.47
CA THR A 84 12.89 -7.96 -13.58
C THR A 84 11.40 -8.12 -13.24
N ALA A 85 11.07 -8.34 -11.96
CA ALA A 85 9.69 -8.45 -11.51
C ALA A 85 8.84 -7.23 -11.90
N GLU A 86 7.62 -7.48 -12.36
CA GLU A 86 6.63 -6.48 -12.74
C GLU A 86 5.30 -6.74 -12.03
N LEU A 87 4.55 -5.67 -11.77
CA LEU A 87 3.17 -5.76 -11.29
C LEU A 87 2.25 -6.18 -12.43
N SER A 88 1.27 -7.03 -12.13
CA SER A 88 0.29 -7.51 -13.12
C SER A 88 -0.53 -6.37 -13.73
N ASP A 89 -0.88 -5.38 -12.92
CA ASP A 89 -1.51 -4.13 -13.32
C ASP A 89 -1.31 -3.10 -12.20
N ALA A 90 -0.59 -2.02 -12.44
CA ALA A 90 -0.30 -1.03 -11.39
C ALA A 90 -1.51 -0.20 -10.95
N THR A 91 -2.67 -0.33 -11.59
CA THR A 91 -3.83 0.56 -11.40
C THR A 91 -5.04 -0.10 -10.74
N VAL A 92 -5.00 -1.42 -10.53
CA VAL A 92 -6.07 -2.16 -9.85
C VAL A 92 -5.90 -2.12 -8.34
N VAL A 93 -6.99 -2.38 -7.62
CA VAL A 93 -7.00 -2.41 -6.14
C VAL A 93 -6.01 -3.44 -5.58
N ASN A 94 -6.01 -4.65 -6.16
CA ASN A 94 -5.25 -5.80 -5.66
C ASN A 94 -4.38 -6.40 -6.77
N PRO A 95 -3.24 -5.77 -7.13
CA PRO A 95 -2.34 -6.31 -8.13
C PRO A 95 -1.57 -7.50 -7.57
N THR A 96 -0.90 -8.21 -8.47
CA THR A 96 -0.01 -9.31 -8.12
C THR A 96 1.36 -9.11 -8.74
N PHE A 97 2.39 -9.73 -8.18
CA PHE A 97 3.69 -9.89 -8.84
C PHE A 97 4.31 -11.22 -8.42
N THR A 98 5.39 -11.61 -9.10
CA THR A 98 6.18 -12.78 -8.72
C THR A 98 7.63 -12.34 -8.49
N PRO A 99 8.18 -12.45 -7.27
CA PRO A 99 9.58 -12.17 -7.02
C PRO A 99 10.44 -13.21 -7.74
N ASP A 100 11.40 -12.73 -8.51
CA ASP A 100 12.28 -13.53 -9.37
C ASP A 100 13.69 -13.74 -8.77
N LEU A 101 14.03 -12.98 -7.73
CA LEU A 101 15.30 -13.08 -7.00
C LEU A 101 15.05 -13.05 -5.49
N ASP A 102 15.99 -13.65 -4.76
CA ASP A 102 16.00 -13.54 -3.30
C ASP A 102 16.40 -12.10 -2.91
N GLY A 103 15.57 -11.42 -2.11
CA GLY A 103 15.88 -10.09 -1.58
C GLY A 103 14.63 -9.28 -1.26
N SER A 104 14.80 -8.05 -0.78
CA SER A 104 13.67 -7.19 -0.42
C SER A 104 13.06 -6.55 -1.67
N TYR A 105 11.73 -6.58 -1.76
CA TYR A 105 10.93 -5.86 -2.74
C TYR A 105 10.14 -4.80 -1.97
N VAL A 106 10.34 -3.51 -2.23
CA VAL A 106 9.53 -2.46 -1.58
C VAL A 106 8.54 -1.95 -2.61
N VAL A 107 7.24 -2.20 -2.37
CA VAL A 107 6.15 -1.73 -3.22
C VAL A 107 5.41 -0.60 -2.51
N GLN A 108 5.08 0.44 -3.25
CA GLN A 108 4.36 1.60 -2.75
C GLN A 108 2.98 1.69 -3.40
N LEU A 109 1.99 2.07 -2.61
CA LEU A 109 0.67 2.48 -3.05
C LEU A 109 0.48 3.98 -2.80
N ILE A 110 0.00 4.69 -3.82
CA ILE A 110 -0.62 6.01 -3.70
C ILE A 110 -2.05 5.88 -4.21
N VAL A 111 -3.01 6.46 -3.50
CA VAL A 111 -4.40 6.56 -3.96
C VAL A 111 -4.78 8.01 -4.23
N ASN A 112 -5.68 8.23 -5.18
CA ASN A 112 -6.16 9.56 -5.56
C ASN A 112 -7.69 9.57 -5.63
N ASP A 113 -8.31 10.60 -5.06
CA ASP A 113 -9.76 10.79 -4.94
C ASP A 113 -10.41 11.49 -6.15
N GLY A 114 -9.63 11.77 -7.21
CA GLY A 114 -10.01 12.60 -8.35
C GLY A 114 -9.52 14.05 -8.27
N THR A 115 -8.97 14.45 -7.11
CA THR A 115 -8.55 15.82 -6.79
C THR A 115 -7.14 15.88 -6.24
N VAL A 116 -6.78 15.02 -5.28
CA VAL A 116 -5.48 15.02 -4.61
C VAL A 116 -4.96 13.59 -4.35
N ASP A 117 -3.64 13.45 -4.37
CA ASP A 117 -2.96 12.21 -4.01
C ASP A 117 -2.84 12.06 -2.50
N SER A 118 -2.88 10.82 -2.02
CA SER A 118 -2.52 10.46 -0.65
C SER A 118 -1.03 10.65 -0.39
N THR A 119 -0.64 10.67 0.88
CA THR A 119 0.72 10.24 1.23
C THR A 119 0.90 8.78 0.83
N PRO A 120 2.09 8.36 0.40
CA PRO A 120 2.29 6.96 0.02
C PRO A 120 2.27 6.02 1.24
N ASP A 121 1.77 4.81 1.04
CA ASP A 121 1.95 3.69 1.96
C ASP A 121 2.79 2.59 1.29
N THR A 122 3.55 1.83 2.07
CA THR A 122 4.46 0.82 1.55
C THR A 122 4.21 -0.54 2.15
N VAL A 123 4.29 -1.55 1.31
CA VAL A 123 4.35 -2.96 1.67
C VAL A 123 5.68 -3.50 1.20
N THR A 124 6.32 -4.26 2.07
CA THR A 124 7.58 -4.92 1.73
C THR A 124 7.36 -6.42 1.61
#